data_AF-A0A7X7LJC3-F1
#
_entry.id   AF-A0A7X7LJC3-F1
#
_cell.length_a   1.000
_cell.length_b   1.000
_cell.length_c   1.000
_cell.angle_alpha   90.00
_cell.angle_beta   90.00
_cell.angle_gamma   90.00
#
_symmetry.space_group_name_H-M   'P 1'
#
loop_
_entity.id
_entity.type
_entity.pdbx_description
1 polymer ?
#
loop_
_entity_poly.entity_id
_entity_poly.type
_entity_poly.pdbx_seq_one_letter_code
_entity_poly.pdbx_strand_id
1 'polypeptide(L)' 'MQKGTIKVLITLFTSLWITGLSAQNSINTSGGNASSTDGNMSYSVGQVFYNTSQGTNGSIIEGVQQPYEI' A
#
# COMPACT_ATOMS: atom_id res chain seq x y z
N MET A 1 3.94 43.29 -9.08
CA MET A 1 3.71 42.33 -7.97
C MET A 1 5.04 41.69 -7.59
N GLN A 2 5.46 41.76 -6.33
CA GLN A 2 6.77 41.24 -5.90
C GLN A 2 6.80 39.71 -6.06
N LYS A 3 7.88 39.19 -6.66
CA LYS A 3 8.07 37.76 -6.94
C LYS A 3 7.93 36.87 -5.69
N GLY A 4 8.17 37.41 -4.49
CA GLY A 4 8.01 36.71 -3.22
C GLY A 4 6.55 36.39 -2.87
N THR A 5 5.63 37.32 -3.11
CA THR A 5 4.19 37.13 -2.82
C THR A 5 3.58 36.02 -3.69
N ILE A 6 4.02 35.93 -4.95
CA ILE A 6 3.59 34.88 -5.89
C ILE A 6 4.07 33.50 -5.43
N LYS A 7 5.31 33.38 -4.94
CA LYS A 7 5.84 32.09 -4.44
C LYS A 7 5.06 31.60 -3.22
N VAL A 8 4.75 32.50 -2.28
CA VAL A 8 3.97 32.17 -1.07
C VAL A 8 2.57 31.68 -1.44
N LEU A 9 1.91 32.35 -2.40
CA LEU A 9 0.60 31.94 -2.92
C LEU A 9 0.63 30.55 -3.55
N ILE A 10 1.66 30.23 -4.34
CA ILE A 10 1.81 28.91 -4.98
C ILE A 10 1.98 27.82 -3.92
N THR A 11 2.86 28.01 -2.94
CA THR A 11 3.09 27.03 -1.86
C THR A 11 1.83 26.77 -1.06
N LEU A 12 1.12 27.84 -0.68
CA LEU A 12 -0.14 27.73 0.06
C LEU A 12 -1.19 26.97 -0.74
N PHE A 13 -1.34 27.30 -2.03
CA PHE A 13 -2.28 26.62 -2.92
C PHE A 13 -1.93 25.12 -3.04
N THR A 14 -0.69 24.76 -3.30
CA THR A 14 -0.29 23.34 -3.41
C THR A 14 -0.53 22.53 -2.13
N SER A 15 -0.39 23.14 -0.94
CA SER A 15 -0.60 22.44 0.34
C SER A 15 -2.07 22.12 0.64
N LEU A 16 -2.99 22.94 0.14
CA LEU A 16 -4.43 22.79 0.36
C LEU A 16 -5.04 21.66 -0.49
N TRP A 17 -4.37 21.27 -1.58
CA TRP A 17 -4.88 20.27 -2.54
C TRP A 17 -4.44 18.83 -2.25
N ILE A 18 -3.61 18.57 -1.23
CA ILE A 18 -3.07 17.24 -0.92
C ILE A 18 -3.99 16.37 -0.03
N THR A 19 -5.18 16.84 0.35
CA THR A 19 -6.04 16.19 1.37
C THR A 19 -6.75 14.89 0.93
N GLY A 20 -6.44 14.32 -0.24
CA GLY A 20 -7.13 13.16 -0.81
C GLY A 20 -6.21 12.03 -1.27
N LEU A 21 -5.01 11.89 -0.70
CA LEU A 21 -4.11 10.81 -1.08
C LEU A 21 -4.67 9.44 -0.63
N SER A 22 -5.16 8.66 -1.58
CA SER A 22 -5.48 7.25 -1.36
C SER A 22 -4.18 6.47 -1.15
N ALA A 23 -3.91 6.05 0.09
CA ALA A 23 -2.85 5.10 0.36
C ALA A 23 -3.23 3.72 -0.17
N GLN A 24 -2.23 2.90 -0.56
CA GLN A 24 -2.48 1.54 -1.02
C GLN A 24 -3.15 0.72 0.10
N ASN A 25 -4.37 0.25 -0.16
CA ASN A 25 -5.02 -0.75 0.68
C ASN A 25 -4.67 -2.13 0.11
N SER A 26 -3.92 -2.92 0.88
CA SER A 26 -3.52 -4.26 0.48
C SER A 26 -4.13 -5.27 1.43
N ILE A 27 -4.63 -6.36 0.87
CA ILE A 27 -4.97 -7.52 1.66
C ILE A 27 -3.70 -8.35 1.78
N ASN A 28 -3.06 -8.20 2.93
CA ASN A 28 -1.80 -8.85 3.18
C ASN A 28 -1.97 -10.36 3.31
N THR A 29 -1.18 -11.14 2.57
CA THR A 29 -0.92 -12.55 2.91
C THR A 29 -0.07 -12.70 4.15
N SER A 30 0.89 -11.79 4.29
CA SER A 30 2.00 -11.93 5.20
C SER A 30 2.63 -10.55 5.45
N GLY A 31 3.58 -10.47 6.36
CA GLY A 31 4.23 -9.24 6.76
C GLY A 31 5.06 -9.50 8.01
N GLY A 32 5.86 -8.52 8.42
CA GLY A 32 6.74 -8.67 9.58
C GLY A 32 7.51 -7.39 9.92
N ASN A 33 8.27 -7.48 11.01
CA ASN A 33 9.18 -6.42 11.44
C ASN A 33 10.61 -6.95 11.39
N ALA A 34 11.49 -6.23 10.69
CA ALA A 34 12.92 -6.40 10.76
C ALA A 34 13.50 -5.39 11.75
N SER A 35 14.33 -5.86 12.68
CA SER A 35 15.00 -5.02 13.68
C SER A 35 16.51 -5.22 13.60
N SER A 36 17.24 -4.12 13.51
CA SER A 36 18.69 -4.04 13.58
C SER A 36 19.09 -3.05 14.68
N THR A 37 20.34 -3.09 15.11
CA THR A 37 20.95 -2.02 15.93
C THR A 37 20.78 -0.64 15.29
N ASP A 38 20.66 -0.58 13.96
CA ASP A 38 20.52 0.67 13.20
C ASP A 38 19.06 1.12 13.02
N GLY A 39 18.08 0.32 13.45
CA GLY A 39 16.67 0.68 13.39
C GLY A 39 15.71 -0.46 13.06
N ASN A 40 14.43 -0.11 13.01
CA ASN A 40 13.34 -1.04 12.76
C ASN A 40 12.62 -0.71 11.45
N MET A 41 12.24 -1.76 10.69
CA MET A 41 11.46 -1.67 9.46
C MET A 41 10.28 -2.64 9.55
N SER A 42 9.06 -2.15 9.30
CA SER A 42 7.88 -2.99 9.10
C SER A 42 7.63 -3.22 7.61
N TYR A 43 7.27 -4.44 7.22
CA TYR A 43 6.95 -4.80 5.85
C TYR A 43 5.67 -5.63 5.77
N SER A 44 5.04 -5.57 4.60
CA SER A 44 3.75 -6.19 4.27
C SER A 44 3.89 -6.90 2.93
N VAL A 45 3.37 -8.12 2.82
CA VAL A 45 3.28 -8.88 1.59
C VAL A 45 1.79 -9.05 1.28
N GLY A 46 1.33 -8.44 0.18
CA GLY A 46 -0.03 -8.61 -0.34
C GLY A 46 -0.20 -9.96 -1.05
N GLN A 47 -1.42 -10.51 -1.08
CA GLN A 47 -1.75 -11.58 -2.05
C GLN A 47 -2.35 -10.99 -3.31
N VAL A 48 -1.90 -11.52 -4.45
CA VAL A 48 -2.28 -11.00 -5.75
C VAL A 48 -3.28 -11.91 -6.52
N PHE A 49 -3.41 -13.23 -6.24
CA PHE A 49 -4.25 -14.21 -7.03
C PHE A 49 -4.79 -15.39 -6.20
N TYR A 50 -6.12 -15.83 -6.14
CA TYR A 50 -6.97 -16.53 -5.05
C TYR A 50 -7.70 -17.94 -4.89
N ASN A 51 -7.79 -18.90 -5.81
CA ASN A 51 -8.02 -20.39 -5.59
C ASN A 51 -6.91 -21.54 -5.93
N THR A 52 -6.48 -22.46 -5.07
CA THR A 52 -5.35 -23.41 -5.45
C THR A 52 -5.81 -24.65 -6.27
N SER A 53 -5.54 -24.75 -7.59
CA SER A 53 -5.90 -25.88 -8.49
C SER A 53 -4.84 -26.99 -8.63
N GLN A 54 -5.14 -28.26 -8.34
CA GLN A 54 -4.15 -29.35 -8.35
C GLN A 54 -4.42 -30.43 -9.43
N GLY A 55 -3.35 -31.00 -10.00
CA GLY A 55 -3.39 -32.13 -10.93
C GLY A 55 -2.34 -33.20 -10.59
N THR A 56 -2.37 -34.36 -11.26
CA THR A 56 -1.54 -35.55 -10.96
C THR A 56 -0.02 -35.26 -10.93
N ASN A 57 0.43 -34.16 -11.55
CA ASN A 57 1.83 -33.75 -11.62
C ASN A 57 2.19 -32.52 -10.73
N GLY A 58 1.25 -31.96 -9.95
CA GLY A 58 1.52 -30.82 -9.07
C GLY A 58 0.30 -29.95 -8.73
N SER A 59 0.54 -28.95 -7.88
CA SER A 59 -0.44 -28.00 -7.36
C SER A 59 -0.23 -26.59 -7.93
N ILE A 60 -1.29 -25.90 -8.31
CA ILE A 60 -1.36 -24.47 -8.68
C ILE A 60 -1.95 -23.74 -7.49
N ILE A 61 -1.33 -22.65 -7.01
CA ILE A 61 -1.85 -21.85 -5.90
C ILE A 61 -2.57 -20.62 -6.43
N GLU A 62 -3.68 -20.28 -5.81
CA GLU A 62 -4.21 -18.93 -5.90
C GLU A 62 -4.68 -18.56 -4.42
N GLY A 63 -4.08 -17.56 -3.75
CA GLY A 63 -4.54 -16.24 -3.18
C GLY A 63 -5.59 -15.86 -2.13
N VAL A 64 -5.68 -14.54 -1.92
CA VAL A 64 -6.57 -13.85 -0.96
C VAL A 64 -7.99 -13.78 -1.48
N GLN A 65 -8.94 -14.14 -0.62
CA GLN A 65 -10.37 -13.89 -0.82
C GLN A 65 -10.92 -12.93 0.24
N GLN A 66 -11.87 -12.07 -0.16
CA GLN A 66 -12.51 -11.09 0.72
C GLN A 66 -13.87 -11.60 1.22
N PRO A 67 -14.18 -11.45 2.52
CA PRO A 67 -15.46 -11.85 3.09
C PRO A 67 -16.61 -11.00 2.56
N TYR A 68 -17.80 -11.60 2.52
CA TYR A 68 -19.08 -10.92 2.42
C TYR A 68 -19.89 -11.17 3.70
N GLU A 69 -20.64 -10.15 4.09
CA GLU A 69 -21.35 -9.96 5.35
C GLU A 69 -22.81 -10.47 5.23
N ILE A 70 -23.72 -10.22 6.18
CA ILE A 70 -25.16 -10.51 6.01
C ILE A 70 -25.98 -9.23 5.92
#